data_AF-A0A1Q7KY67-F1
#
_entry.id   AF-A0A1Q7KY67-F1
#
_cell.length_a   1.000
_cell.length_b   1.000
_cell.length_c   1.000
_cell.angle_alpha   90.00
_cell.angle_beta   90.00
_cell.angle_gamma   90.00
#
_symmetry.space_group_name_H-M   'P 1'
#
loop_
_entity.id
_entity.type
_entity.pdbx_description
1 polymer ?
#
loop_
_entity_poly.entity_id
_entity_poly.type
_entity_poly.pdbx_seq_one_letter_code
_entity_poly.pdbx_strand_id
1 'polypeptide(L)'
;MLKTPSRYLTMTAITIGVLLGVGPSRPIGYSRARQHAAAPATFYREVLPILQQHCQVCHRNGGIAPMPFESYRQTQLFARAISKAAEEKTMPPWFADPSVGHFSNDPSLSAAEIVALVAWTQRDHLQGRRKTPRHGGFGWKAGASRNRT
;
A
#
# COMPACT_ATOMS: atom_id res chain seq x y z
N MET A 1 79.45 7.54 -18.97
CA MET A 1 80.04 6.31 -18.39
C MET A 1 78.98 5.21 -18.52
N LEU A 2 79.01 4.43 -19.60
CA LEU A 2 79.57 3.05 -19.68
C LEU A 2 78.90 2.12 -18.63
N LYS A 3 78.28 0.98 -18.93
CA LYS A 3 78.47 0.01 -20.03
C LYS A 3 77.33 -1.05 -19.98
N THR A 4 76.84 -1.45 -21.15
CA THR A 4 76.06 -2.68 -21.48
C THR A 4 76.78 -3.98 -21.05
N PRO A 5 76.22 -5.24 -21.12
CA PRO A 5 75.37 -5.80 -22.20
C PRO A 5 74.24 -6.81 -21.78
N SER A 6 73.14 -6.88 -22.54
CA SER A 6 72.81 -7.95 -23.53
C SER A 6 73.17 -9.37 -23.11
N ARG A 7 72.16 -10.28 -23.03
CA ARG A 7 72.15 -11.64 -23.64
C ARG A 7 70.71 -12.12 -23.92
N TYR A 8 70.49 -12.49 -25.18
CA TYR A 8 69.35 -13.21 -25.70
C TYR A 8 69.33 -14.66 -25.17
N LEU A 9 68.15 -15.23 -24.91
CA LEU A 9 67.94 -16.68 -25.03
C LEU A 9 66.49 -16.99 -25.46
N THR A 10 66.38 -17.21 -26.76
CA THR A 10 65.51 -18.14 -27.50
C THR A 10 64.47 -19.00 -26.76
N MET A 11 63.28 -19.06 -27.37
CA MET A 11 62.36 -20.21 -27.55
C MET A 11 61.98 -21.03 -26.30
N THR A 12 60.71 -21.29 -26.02
CA THR A 12 59.82 -22.11 -26.84
C THR A 12 58.35 -21.81 -26.57
N ALA A 13 57.56 -21.77 -27.64
CA ALA A 13 56.11 -21.83 -27.58
C ALA A 13 55.67 -23.17 -26.96
N ILE A 14 54.89 -23.10 -25.88
CA ILE A 14 54.13 -24.25 -25.38
C ILE A 14 52.67 -23.95 -25.69
N THR A 15 52.21 -24.46 -26.83
CA THR A 15 50.80 -24.53 -27.17
C THR A 15 50.16 -25.61 -26.33
N ILE A 16 49.52 -25.24 -25.22
CA ILE A 16 48.60 -26.13 -24.52
C ILE A 16 47.20 -25.83 -25.09
N GLY A 17 46.80 -26.66 -26.04
CA GLY A 17 45.41 -26.73 -26.48
C GLY A 17 44.55 -27.22 -25.33
N VAL A 18 43.78 -26.31 -24.73
CA VAL A 18 42.73 -26.64 -23.77
C VAL A 18 41.40 -26.40 -24.46
N LEU A 19 40.88 -27.44 -25.11
CA LEU A 19 39.47 -27.54 -25.52
C LEU A 19 38.65 -27.93 -24.29
N LEU A 20 38.32 -26.95 -23.45
CA LEU A 20 37.25 -27.10 -22.45
C LEU A 20 35.94 -26.67 -23.11
N GLY A 21 35.07 -27.66 -23.32
CA GLY A 21 33.75 -27.47 -23.91
C GLY A 21 32.91 -26.48 -23.12
N VAL A 22 32.57 -25.36 -23.75
CA VAL A 22 31.54 -24.42 -23.29
C VAL A 22 30.19 -25.07 -23.59
N GLY A 23 29.65 -25.82 -22.64
CA GLY A 23 28.24 -26.21 -22.66
C GLY A 23 27.34 -24.96 -22.50
N PRO A 24 26.15 -24.90 -23.10
CA PRO A 24 25.27 -23.75 -22.96
C PRO A 24 24.83 -23.63 -21.50
N SER A 25 25.41 -22.66 -20.80
CA SER A 25 24.97 -22.23 -19.48
C SER A 25 23.53 -21.74 -19.60
N ARG A 26 22.59 -22.56 -19.12
CA ARG A 26 21.18 -22.16 -18.93
C ARG A 26 21.21 -21.00 -17.93
N PRO A 27 20.77 -19.78 -18.30
CA PRO A 27 20.71 -18.71 -17.32
C PRO A 27 19.76 -19.17 -16.21
N ILE A 28 20.26 -19.15 -14.97
CA ILE A 28 19.42 -19.26 -13.79
C ILE A 28 18.41 -18.13 -13.92
N GLY A 29 17.17 -18.49 -14.27
CA GLY A 29 16.09 -17.55 -14.41
C GLY A 29 15.85 -16.94 -13.04
N TYR A 30 16.32 -15.71 -12.83
CA TYR A 30 15.80 -14.88 -11.76
C TYR A 30 14.34 -14.64 -12.09
N SER A 31 13.45 -15.39 -11.45
CA SER A 31 12.03 -15.08 -11.43
C SER A 31 11.92 -13.65 -10.91
N ARG A 32 11.67 -12.70 -11.82
CA ARG A 32 11.29 -11.34 -11.45
C ARG A 32 9.97 -11.50 -10.72
N ALA A 33 10.04 -11.53 -9.38
CA ALA A 33 8.86 -11.36 -8.56
C ALA A 33 8.14 -10.15 -9.14
N ARG A 34 6.92 -10.36 -9.66
CA ARG A 34 6.09 -9.23 -10.04
C ARG A 34 5.98 -8.42 -8.76
N GLN A 35 6.65 -7.27 -8.72
CA GLN A 35 6.26 -6.22 -7.82
C GLN A 35 4.82 -5.94 -8.22
N HIS A 36 3.88 -6.55 -7.49
CA HIS A 36 2.52 -6.07 -7.48
C HIS A 36 2.67 -4.65 -6.95
N ALA A 37 2.78 -3.69 -7.87
CA ALA A 37 2.59 -2.30 -7.54
C ALA A 37 1.28 -2.30 -6.75
N ALA A 38 1.38 -2.00 -5.45
CA ALA A 38 0.24 -2.00 -4.57
C ALA A 38 -0.84 -1.22 -5.31
N ALA A 39 -1.97 -1.88 -5.58
CA ALA A 39 -3.03 -1.26 -6.35
C ALA A 39 -3.32 0.11 -5.71
N PRO A 40 -3.59 1.15 -6.52
CA PRO A 40 -3.85 2.47 -5.97
C PRO A 40 -4.83 2.39 -4.81
N ALA A 41 -4.46 2.92 -3.64
CA ALA A 41 -5.41 3.09 -2.57
C ALA A 41 -6.53 3.99 -3.11
N THR A 42 -7.72 3.42 -3.25
CA THR A 42 -8.92 4.09 -3.74
C THR A 42 -9.99 4.09 -2.67
N PHE A 43 -10.89 5.07 -2.74
CA PHE A 43 -11.93 5.24 -1.74
C PHE A 43 -12.76 3.97 -1.55
N TYR A 44 -13.32 3.41 -2.63
CA TYR A 44 -14.26 2.29 -2.50
C TYR A 44 -13.62 0.94 -2.13
N ARG A 45 -12.33 0.76 -2.36
CA ARG A 45 -11.68 -0.55 -2.16
C ARG A 45 -10.85 -0.58 -0.90
N GLU A 46 -10.12 0.49 -0.59
CA GLU A 46 -9.21 0.55 0.55
C GLU A 46 -9.78 1.37 1.71
N VAL A 47 -10.37 2.53 1.44
CA VAL A 47 -10.71 3.50 2.50
C VAL A 47 -12.09 3.27 3.10
N LEU A 48 -13.10 3.02 2.27
CA LEU A 48 -14.48 2.87 2.71
C LEU A 48 -14.65 1.75 3.76
N PRO A 49 -14.04 0.56 3.62
CA PRO A 49 -14.11 -0.47 4.66
C PRO A 49 -13.56 0.01 6.02
N ILE A 50 -12.44 0.74 6.00
CA ILE A 50 -11.82 1.31 7.21
C ILE A 50 -12.79 2.30 7.87
N LEU A 51 -13.36 3.22 7.07
CA LEU A 51 -14.30 4.20 7.58
C LEU A 51 -15.57 3.54 8.14
N GLN A 52 -16.09 2.51 7.48
CA GLN A 52 -17.27 1.77 7.93
C GLN A 52 -17.03 1.08 9.27
N GLN A 53 -15.85 0.48 9.45
CA GLN A 53 -15.51 -0.27 10.66
C GLN A 53 -15.20 0.66 11.84
N HIS A 54 -14.46 1.74 11.60
CA HIS A 54 -13.81 2.50 12.67
C HIS A 54 -14.38 3.91 12.87
N CYS A 55 -14.93 4.53 11.82
CA CYS A 55 -15.28 5.96 11.85
C CYS A 55 -16.79 6.20 11.83
N GLN A 56 -17.54 5.45 11.03
CA GLN A 56 -18.98 5.68 10.78
C GLN A 56 -19.87 5.35 11.98
N VAL A 57 -19.33 4.72 13.03
CA VAL A 57 -20.00 4.62 14.34
C VAL A 57 -20.36 6.02 14.89
N CYS A 58 -19.48 7.01 14.66
CA CYS A 58 -19.69 8.41 15.06
C CYS A 58 -19.91 9.34 13.86
N HIS A 59 -19.20 9.12 12.76
CA HIS A 59 -19.17 9.95 11.54
C HIS A 59 -20.21 9.51 10.49
N ARG A 60 -21.47 9.46 10.92
CA ARG A 60 -22.62 9.21 10.05
C ARG A 60 -23.57 10.41 10.09
N ASN A 61 -24.46 10.52 9.10
CA ASN A 61 -25.46 11.57 9.08
C ASN A 61 -26.36 11.49 10.34
N GLY A 62 -26.44 12.58 11.10
CA GLY A 62 -27.15 12.61 12.38
C GLY A 62 -26.43 11.86 13.52
N GLY A 63 -25.18 11.46 13.32
CA GLY A 63 -24.31 10.92 14.36
C GLY A 63 -23.76 12.02 15.29
N ILE A 64 -22.96 11.60 16.27
CA ILE A 64 -22.35 12.52 17.24
C ILE A 64 -21.24 13.38 16.61
N ALA A 65 -20.57 12.88 15.58
CA ALA A 65 -19.54 13.65 14.89
C ALA A 65 -20.18 14.51 13.77
N PRO A 66 -19.75 15.77 13.59
CA PRO A 66 -20.43 16.72 12.70
C PRO A 66 -20.21 16.44 11.21
N MET A 67 -19.18 15.67 10.86
CA MET A 67 -18.83 15.38 9.46
C MET A 67 -19.16 13.93 9.11
N PRO A 68 -20.10 13.65 8.19
CA PRO A 68 -20.42 12.29 7.77
C PRO A 68 -19.41 11.77 6.74
N PHE A 69 -18.91 10.55 6.95
CA PHE A 69 -17.98 9.87 6.04
C PHE A 69 -18.64 8.70 5.29
N GLU A 70 -19.91 8.87 4.93
CA GLU A 70 -20.75 7.83 4.32
C GLU A 70 -20.65 7.81 2.80
N SER A 71 -20.12 8.89 2.20
CA SER A 71 -19.92 9.00 0.75
C SER A 71 -18.54 9.52 0.40
N TYR A 72 -18.09 9.19 -0.81
CA TYR A 72 -16.85 9.73 -1.36
C TYR A 72 -16.84 11.26 -1.35
N ARG A 73 -17.95 11.87 -1.82
CA ARG A 73 -18.05 13.33 -1.98
C ARG A 73 -17.88 14.06 -0.65
N GLN A 74 -18.42 13.50 0.43
CA GLN A 74 -18.25 14.08 1.77
C GLN A 74 -16.84 13.80 2.31
N THR A 75 -16.38 12.55 2.20
CA THR A 75 -15.09 12.12 2.79
C THR A 75 -13.88 12.83 2.16
N GLN A 76 -13.86 13.00 0.83
CA GLN A 76 -12.73 13.61 0.13
C GLN A 76 -12.40 15.02 0.64
N LEU A 77 -13.40 15.77 1.10
CA LEU A 77 -13.24 17.12 1.66
C LEU A 77 -12.39 17.12 2.94
N PHE A 78 -12.36 15.99 3.65
CA PHE A 78 -11.66 15.80 4.92
C PHE A 78 -10.47 14.85 4.81
N ALA A 79 -10.07 14.41 3.61
CA ALA A 79 -9.06 13.36 3.43
C ALA A 79 -7.76 13.63 4.23
N ARG A 80 -7.23 14.86 4.15
CA ARG A 80 -6.03 15.28 4.88
C ARG A 80 -6.22 15.31 6.41
N ALA A 81 -7.41 15.69 6.88
CA ALA A 81 -7.72 15.69 8.31
C ALA A 81 -7.87 14.26 8.84
N ILE A 82 -8.51 13.38 8.06
CA ILE A 82 -8.65 11.96 8.39
C ILE A 82 -7.27 11.30 8.49
N SER A 83 -6.39 11.50 7.50
CA SER A 83 -5.05 10.90 7.53
C SER A 83 -4.26 11.40 8.73
N LYS A 84 -4.26 12.72 8.98
CA LYS A 84 -3.55 13.32 10.11
C LYS A 84 -4.06 12.78 11.46
N ALA A 85 -5.37 12.73 11.67
CA ALA A 85 -5.95 12.25 12.93
C ALA A 85 -5.66 10.76 13.18
N ALA A 86 -5.62 9.96 12.10
CA ALA A 86 -5.23 8.55 12.17
C ALA A 86 -3.74 8.38 12.49
N GLU A 87 -2.86 9.17 11.86
CA GLU A 87 -1.41 9.16 12.13
C GLU A 87 -1.09 9.60 13.56
N GLU A 88 -1.76 10.64 14.05
CA GLU A 88 -1.63 11.14 15.43
C GLU A 88 -2.35 10.24 16.46
N LYS A 89 -3.08 9.22 16.00
CA LYS A 89 -3.90 8.32 16.84
C LYS A 89 -4.90 9.07 17.73
N THR A 90 -5.32 10.26 17.31
CA THR A 90 -6.38 11.02 17.98
C THR A 90 -7.76 10.55 17.56
N MET A 91 -7.84 9.83 16.43
CA MET A 91 -9.06 9.19 15.92
C MET A 91 -8.78 7.77 15.41
N PRO A 92 -9.66 6.80 15.70
CA PRO A 92 -10.82 6.93 16.61
C PRO A 92 -10.40 7.13 18.08
N PRO A 93 -11.22 7.85 18.87
CA PRO A 93 -10.88 8.07 20.27
C PRO A 93 -11.03 6.76 21.04
N TRP A 94 -9.98 6.38 21.77
CA TRP A 94 -9.99 5.21 22.63
C TRP A 94 -9.44 5.58 24.01
N PHE A 95 -10.27 5.40 25.03
CA PHE A 95 -9.94 5.81 26.40
C PHE A 95 -9.50 4.65 27.29
N ALA A 96 -9.56 3.41 26.81
CA ALA A 96 -9.15 2.26 27.61
C ALA A 96 -7.62 2.15 27.63
N ASP A 97 -7.07 1.87 28.82
CA ASP A 97 -5.64 1.71 29.01
C ASP A 97 -5.15 0.42 28.30
N PRO A 98 -4.24 0.52 27.32
CA PRO A 98 -3.73 -0.64 26.59
C PRO A 98 -2.95 -1.63 27.48
N SER A 99 -2.51 -1.22 28.67
CA SER A 99 -1.79 -2.10 29.62
C SER A 99 -2.72 -3.04 30.40
N VAL A 100 -4.02 -2.72 30.48
CA VAL A 100 -5.01 -3.51 31.25
C VAL A 100 -5.49 -4.72 30.47
N GLY A 101 -5.50 -4.67 29.13
CA GLY A 101 -5.81 -5.81 28.28
C GLY A 101 -6.30 -5.43 26.88
N HIS A 102 -6.72 -6.45 26.12
CA HIS A 102 -7.32 -6.30 24.80
C HIS A 102 -8.85 -6.30 24.91
N PHE A 103 -9.48 -5.29 24.31
CA PHE A 103 -10.93 -5.12 24.33
C PHE A 103 -11.51 -5.47 22.96
N SER A 104 -12.64 -6.19 22.96
CA SER A 104 -13.30 -6.63 21.72
C SER A 104 -13.88 -5.49 20.88
N ASN A 105 -14.08 -4.32 21.50
CA ASN A 105 -14.65 -3.12 20.88
C ASN A 105 -13.61 -2.00 20.69
N ASP A 106 -12.32 -2.33 20.69
CA ASP A 106 -11.26 -1.38 20.39
C ASP A 106 -11.40 -0.87 18.93
N PRO A 107 -11.67 0.44 18.73
CA PRO A 107 -11.79 1.04 17.40
C PRO A 107 -10.42 1.45 16.83
N SER A 108 -9.31 1.06 17.46
CA SER A 108 -7.98 1.45 17.01
C SER A 108 -7.68 0.93 15.61
N LEU A 109 -6.97 1.77 14.85
CA LEU A 109 -6.52 1.44 13.51
C LEU A 109 -5.24 0.63 13.57
N SER A 110 -5.15 -0.42 12.76
CA SER A 110 -3.89 -1.10 12.50
C SER A 110 -2.94 -0.20 11.69
N ALA A 111 -1.64 -0.49 11.77
CA ALA A 111 -0.64 0.24 10.99
C ALA A 111 -0.92 0.20 9.47
N ALA A 112 -1.43 -0.92 8.96
CA ALA A 112 -1.78 -1.07 7.54
C ALA A 112 -2.96 -0.19 7.13
N GLU A 113 -3.96 -0.02 8.00
CA GLU A 113 -5.11 0.85 7.76
C GLU A 113 -4.71 2.32 7.76
N ILE A 114 -3.85 2.74 8.71
CA ILE A 114 -3.28 4.10 8.72
C ILE A 114 -2.52 4.36 7.41
N VAL A 115 -1.65 3.43 7.00
CA VAL A 115 -0.91 3.54 5.72
C VAL A 115 -1.87 3.65 4.53
N ALA A 116 -2.98 2.92 4.51
CA ALA A 116 -3.97 3.01 3.44
C ALA A 116 -4.64 4.39 3.38
N LEU A 117 -5.00 4.98 4.52
CA LEU A 117 -5.57 6.35 4.60
C LEU A 117 -4.58 7.42 4.13
N VAL A 118 -3.32 7.29 4.53
CA VAL A 118 -2.22 8.19 4.12
C VAL A 118 -1.96 8.06 2.62
N ALA A 119 -1.81 6.83 2.12
CA ALA A 119 -1.55 6.58 0.70
C ALA A 119 -2.70 7.07 -0.20
N TRP A 120 -3.96 6.93 0.23
CA TRP A 120 -5.09 7.49 -0.49
C TRP A 120 -5.02 9.02 -0.57
N THR A 121 -4.67 9.68 0.54
CA THR A 121 -4.55 11.14 0.61
C THR A 121 -3.42 11.67 -0.27
N GLN A 122 -2.28 10.99 -0.29
CA GLN A 122 -1.11 11.35 -1.12
C GLN A 122 -1.35 11.20 -2.62
N ARG A 123 -2.39 10.46 -3.01
CA ARG A 123 -2.74 10.16 -4.40
C ARG A 123 -3.96 10.93 -4.88
N ASP A 124 -4.16 12.15 -4.40
CA ASP A 124 -5.33 12.98 -4.76
C ASP A 124 -6.66 12.29 -4.46
N HIS A 125 -6.69 11.48 -3.39
CA HIS A 125 -7.92 10.88 -2.84
C HIS A 125 -8.78 10.19 -3.90
N LEU A 126 -8.19 9.37 -4.79
CA LEU A 126 -8.91 8.71 -5.89
C LEU A 126 -10.18 7.98 -5.43
N GLN A 127 -11.31 8.22 -6.10
CA GLN A 127 -12.57 7.55 -5.80
C GLN A 127 -12.52 6.03 -6.05
N GLY A 128 -11.90 5.62 -7.15
CA GLY A 128 -11.93 4.24 -7.63
C GLY A 128 -13.33 3.76 -8.03
N ARG A 129 -13.45 2.47 -8.34
CA ARG A 129 -14.74 1.84 -8.71
C ARG A 129 -15.40 1.21 -7.49
N ARG A 130 -16.68 1.52 -7.28
CA ARG A 130 -17.52 0.80 -6.32
C ARG A 130 -17.65 -0.64 -6.76
N LYS A 131 -17.42 -1.59 -5.84
CA LYS A 131 -17.79 -2.99 -6.08
C LYS A 131 -19.31 -3.05 -6.24
N THR A 132 -19.79 -3.49 -7.39
CA THR A 132 -21.20 -3.79 -7.58
C THR A 132 -21.55 -4.94 -6.63
N PRO A 133 -22.60 -4.82 -5.79
CA PRO A 133 -23.07 -5.95 -5.01
C PRO A 133 -23.37 -7.10 -5.97
N ARG A 134 -22.78 -8.28 -5.74
CA ARG A 134 -23.22 -9.48 -6.46
C ARG A 134 -24.68 -9.67 -6.08
N HIS A 135 -25.57 -9.62 -7.06
CA HIS A 135 -27.01 -9.78 -6.83
C HIS A 135 -27.23 -11.08 -6.04
N GLY A 136 -27.60 -10.99 -4.75
CA GLY A 136 -27.74 -12.17 -3.90
C GLY A 136 -27.49 -12.02 -2.39
N GLY A 137 -27.23 -10.82 -1.86
CA GLY A 137 -27.07 -10.63 -0.41
C GLY A 137 -27.70 -9.32 0.07
N PHE A 138 -28.65 -9.43 0.97
CA PHE A 138 -29.44 -8.39 1.63
C PHE A 138 -28.78 -6.98 1.74
N GLY A 139 -29.36 -6.02 1.02
CA GLY A 139 -30.04 -4.89 1.67
C GLY A 139 -29.24 -3.83 2.43
N TRP A 140 -28.17 -3.27 1.86
CA TRP A 140 -27.75 -1.91 2.23
C TRP A 140 -28.11 -0.97 1.08
N LYS A 141 -29.21 -0.21 1.26
CA LYS A 141 -29.55 0.89 0.35
C LYS A 141 -28.44 1.94 0.50
N ALA A 142 -27.45 1.93 -0.38
CA ALA A 142 -26.60 3.08 -0.58
C ALA A 142 -27.53 4.27 -0.83
N GLY A 143 -27.53 5.24 0.09
CA GLY A 143 -28.30 6.47 -0.02
C GLY A 143 -27.90 7.22 -1.29
N ALA A 144 -28.56 6.89 -2.40
CA ALA A 144 -28.56 7.72 -3.57
C ALA A 144 -29.24 9.02 -3.15
N SER A 145 -28.43 10.06 -2.94
CA SER A 145 -28.89 11.44 -2.89
C SER A 145 -29.73 11.68 -4.14
N ARG A 146 -31.04 11.60 -3.96
CA ARG A 146 -32.02 12.06 -4.94
C ARG A 146 -32.08 13.56 -4.77
N ASN A 147 -31.22 14.27 -5.50
CA ASN A 147 -31.44 15.68 -5.74
C ASN A 147 -32.65 15.76 -6.69
N ARG A 148 -33.83 16.00 -6.12
CA ARG A 148 -35.06 16.28 -6.87
C ARG A 148 -35.31 17.77 -6.72
N THR A 149 -35.07 18.47 -7.84
CA THR A 149 -35.53 19.82 -8.23
C THR A 149 -35.37 20.94 -7.22
#